data_AF-A0A1V5GPX1-F1
#
_entry.id   AF-A0A1V5GPX1-F1
#
_cell.length_a   1.000
_cell.length_b   1.000
_cell.length_c   1.000
_cell.angle_alpha   90.00
_cell.angle_beta   90.00
_cell.angle_gamma   90.00
#
_symmetry.space_group_name_H-M   'P 1'
#
loop_
_entity.id
_entity.type
_entity.pdbx_description
1 polymer ?
#
loop_
_entity_poly.entity_id
_entity_poly.type
_entity_poly.pdbx_seq_one_letter_code
_entity_poly.pdbx_strand_id
1 'polypeptide(L)' 'MAAKKQVPLRLSEKLYNDIAAWAEDDFRSVNGQIEYLLTECVKQRKKNGKYVSDEIDAPLDVDVNDFGK' A
#
# COMPACT_ATOMS: atom_id res chain seq x y z
N MET A 1 17.99 -10.28 6.78
CA MET A 1 17.05 -9.15 6.95
C MET A 1 16.72 -9.02 8.43
N ALA A 2 16.60 -7.79 8.97
CA ALA A 2 16.15 -7.60 10.34
C ALA A 2 14.73 -8.17 10.51
N ALA A 3 14.46 -8.82 11.64
CA ALA A 3 13.14 -9.40 11.91
C ALA A 3 12.08 -8.28 11.96
N LYS A 4 11.03 -8.41 11.14
CA LYS A 4 9.92 -7.44 11.15
C LYS A 4 9.10 -7.62 12.43
N LYS A 5 8.79 -6.51 13.10
CA LYS A 5 7.93 -6.52 14.30
C LYS A 5 6.53 -6.98 13.92
N GLN A 6 6.07 -8.07 14.51
CA GLN A 6 4.71 -8.56 14.35
C GLN A 6 3.77 -7.73 15.22
N VAL A 7 2.69 -7.21 14.64
CA VAL A 7 1.66 -6.44 15.35
C VAL A 7 0.31 -7.10 15.05
N PRO A 8 -0.47 -7.49 16.07
CA PRO A 8 -1.81 -8.00 15.84
C PRO A 8 -2.70 -6.88 15.27
N LEU A 9 -3.24 -7.11 14.07
CA LEU A 9 -4.11 -6.16 13.38
C LEU A 9 -5.55 -6.68 13.43
N ARG A 10 -6.49 -5.82 13.83
CA ARG A 10 -7.93 -6.13 13.82
C ARG A 10 -8.56 -5.42 12.63
N LEU A 11 -9.14 -6.18 11.71
CA LEU A 11 -9.85 -5.69 10.53
C LEU A 11 -11.25 -6.30 10.50
N SER A 12 -12.20 -5.59 9.88
CA SER A 12 -13.45 -6.23 9.47
C SER A 12 -13.17 -7.21 8.33
N GLU A 13 -13.98 -8.25 8.23
CA GLU A 13 -13.86 -9.25 7.17
C GLU A 13 -13.96 -8.62 5.78
N LYS A 14 -14.91 -7.69 5.60
CA LYS A 14 -15.07 -6.95 4.34
C LYS A 14 -13.77 -6.24 3.92
N LEU A 15 -13.15 -5.50 4.85
CA LEU A 15 -11.93 -4.74 4.55
C LEU A 15 -10.76 -5.68 4.22
N TYR A 16 -10.65 -6.81 4.92
CA TYR A 16 -9.64 -7.81 4.60
C TYR A 16 -9.82 -8.36 3.19
N ASN A 17 -11.05 -8.70 2.80
CA ASN A 17 -11.35 -9.23 1.47
C ASN A 17 -11.08 -8.20 0.37
N ASP A 18 -11.44 -6.93 0.59
CA ASP A 18 -11.14 -5.84 -0.34
C ASP A 18 -9.62 -5.68 -0.55
N ILE A 19 -8.83 -5.73 0.53
CA ILE A 19 -7.35 -5.67 0.45
C ILE A 19 -6.77 -6.92 -0.22
N ALA A 20 -7.34 -8.10 0.04
CA ALA A 20 -6.88 -9.35 -0.53
C ALA A 20 -7.10 -9.41 -2.05
N ALA A 21 -8.27 -8.97 -2.53
CA ALA A 21 -8.57 -8.85 -3.96
C ALA A 21 -7.59 -7.89 -4.64
N TRP A 22 -7.34 -6.71 -4.04
CA TRP A 22 -6.36 -5.77 -4.58
C TRP A 22 -4.93 -6.35 -4.60
N ALA A 23 -4.54 -7.08 -3.55
CA ALA A 23 -3.24 -7.76 -3.54
C ALA A 23 -3.13 -8.81 -4.67
N GLU A 24 -4.21 -9.53 -4.95
CA GLU A 24 -4.28 -10.50 -6.05
C GLU A 24 -4.13 -9.82 -7.42
N ASP A 25 -4.86 -8.73 -7.66
CA ASP A 25 -4.79 -7.94 -8.90
C ASP A 25 -3.36 -7.45 -9.20
N ASP A 26 -2.62 -7.08 -8.14
CA ASP A 26 -1.24 -6.59 -8.24
C ASP A 26 -0.17 -7.71 -8.11
N PHE A 27 -0.58 -8.99 -8.07
CA PHE A 27 0.30 -10.16 -7.85
C PHE A 27 1.19 -10.04 -6.60
N ARG A 28 0.64 -9.46 -5.52
CA ARG A 28 1.29 -9.24 -4.22
C ARG A 28 0.69 -10.14 -3.14
N SER A 29 1.47 -10.40 -2.08
CA SER A 29 0.91 -11.00 -0.86
C SER A 29 0.06 -9.97 -0.10
N VAL A 30 -0.97 -10.43 0.61
CA VAL A 30 -1.83 -9.57 1.44
C VAL A 30 -1.02 -8.76 2.46
N ASN A 31 -0.04 -9.40 3.13
CA ASN A 31 0.84 -8.70 4.07
C ASN A 31 1.72 -7.64 3.37
N GLY A 32 2.20 -7.93 2.16
CA GLY A 32 2.93 -6.96 1.35
C GLY A 32 2.07 -5.76 0.94
N GLN A 33 0.80 -6.01 0.62
CA GLN A 33 -0.16 -4.95 0.30
C GLN A 33 -0.44 -4.06 1.51
N ILE A 34 -0.68 -4.66 2.69
CA ILE A 34 -0.87 -3.92 3.94
C ILE A 34 0.38 -3.06 4.26
N GLU A 35 1.57 -3.62 4.12
CA GLU A 35 2.82 -2.89 4.35
C GLU A 35 2.99 -1.70 3.40
N TYR A 36 2.66 -1.89 2.12
CA TYR A 36 2.70 -0.82 1.11
C TYR A 36 1.76 0.32 1.50
N LEU A 37 0.49 0.02 1.79
CA LEU A 37 -0.51 1.02 2.16
C LEU A 37 -0.11 1.81 3.40
N LEU A 38 0.35 1.13 4.46
CA LEU A 38 0.82 1.79 5.67
C LEU A 38 2.05 2.68 5.41
N THR A 39 2.96 2.23 4.53
CA THR A 39 4.15 2.98 4.15
C THR A 39 3.78 4.27 3.42
N GLU A 40 2.88 4.19 2.45
CA GLU A 40 2.43 5.36 1.69
C GLU A 40 1.68 6.36 2.56
N CYS A 41 0.79 5.89 3.45
CA CYS A 41 0.12 6.75 4.43
C CYS A 41 1.13 7.51 5.34
N VAL A 42 2.20 6.85 5.80
CA VAL A 42 3.23 7.49 6.62
C VAL A 42 4.06 8.49 5.82
N LYS A 43 4.47 8.13 4.59
CA LYS A 43 5.23 9.03 3.70
C LYS A 43 4.43 10.28 3.40
N GLN A 44 3.15 10.13 3.09
CA GLN A 44 2.28 11.25 2.84
C GLN A 44 2.11 12.15 4.05
N ARG A 45 1.85 11.57 5.23
CA ARG A 45 1.72 12.36 6.45
C ARG A 45 2.98 13.18 6.73
N LYS A 46 4.17 12.64 6.40
CA LYS A 46 5.42 13.39 6.47
C LYS A 46 5.53 14.50 5.40
N LYS A 47 4.99 14.28 4.20
CA LYS A 47 5.03 15.25 3.08
C LYS A 47 4.12 16.45 3.31
N ASN A 48 2.86 16.23 3.67
CA ASN A 48 1.83 17.29 3.68
C ASN A 48 0.91 17.27 4.91
N GLY A 49 1.15 16.38 5.89
CA GLY A 49 0.34 16.27 7.10
C GLY A 49 -1.02 15.57 6.92
N LYS A 50 -1.41 15.20 5.69
CA LYS A 50 -2.67 14.49 5.41
C LYS A 50 -2.53 12.99 5.65
N TYR A 51 -3.66 12.31 5.86
CA TYR A 51 -3.73 10.87 6.15
C TYR A 51 -3.95 10.00 4.91
N VAL A 52 -4.50 10.58 3.84
CA VAL A 52 -4.92 9.91 2.60
C VAL A 52 -4.58 10.86 1.46
N SER A 53 -4.15 10.31 0.32
CA SER A 53 -3.73 11.12 -0.80
C SER A 53 -4.94 11.51 -1.60
N ASP A 54 -4.92 12.74 -2.10
CA ASP A 54 -5.94 13.21 -3.04
C ASP A 54 -5.83 12.44 -4.38
N GLU A 55 -4.79 11.60 -4.54
CA GLU A 55 -4.39 10.88 -5.75
C GLU A 55 -4.38 9.34 -5.54
N ILE A 56 -4.96 8.79 -4.47
CA ILE A 56 -4.92 7.32 -4.22
C ILE A 56 -5.69 6.56 -5.31
N ASP A 57 -6.68 7.21 -5.91
CA ASP A 57 -7.45 6.71 -7.06
C ASP A 57 -6.92 7.26 -8.40
N ALA A 58 -5.80 8.00 -8.40
CA ALA A 58 -5.20 8.46 -9.64
C ALA A 58 -4.47 7.28 -10.31
N PRO A 59 -4.63 7.08 -11.63
CA PRO A 59 -3.85 6.09 -12.35
C PRO A 59 -2.36 6.35 -12.12
N LEU A 60 -1.60 5.29 -11.85
CA LEU A 60 -0.16 5.36 -11.69
C LEU A 60 0.43 6.04 -12.93
N ASP A 61 1.08 7.20 -12.75
CA ASP A 61 1.87 7.85 -13.79
C ASP A 61 3.23 7.13 -13.88
N VAL A 62 3.17 5.87 -14.32
CA VAL A 62 4.36 5.05 -14.59
C VAL A 62 4.62 5.08 -16.08
N ASP A 63 5.56 5.92 -16.51
CA ASP A 63 6.13 5.83 -17.84
C ASP A 63 7.04 4.59 -17.89
N VAL A 64 6.68 3.61 -18.72
CA VAL A 64 7.46 2.37 -18.93
C VAL A 64 8.91 2.66 -19.38
N ASN A 65 9.17 3.85 -19.93
CA ASN A 65 10.51 4.27 -20.34
C ASN A 65 11.44 4.63 -19.16
N ASP A 66 10.90 4.84 -17.94
CA ASP A 66 11.71 5.18 -16.76
C ASP A 66 12.46 3.98 -16.17
N PHE A 67 12.09 2.75 -16.52
CA PHE A 67 12.75 1.52 -16.06
C PHE A 67 13.94 1.08 -16.93
N GLY A 68 14.26 1.84 -17.99
CA GLY A 68 15.23 1.47 -19.02
C GLY A 68 16.56 2.24 -19.03
N LYS A 69 16.90 2.96 -17.96
CA LYS A 69 18.22 3.62 -17.80
C LYS A 69 19.07 2.96 -16.72
#